data_AF-A0A437AM12-F1
#
_entry.id   AF-A0A437AM12-F1
#
_cell.length_a   1.000
_cell.length_b   1.000
_cell.length_c   1.000
_cell.angle_alpha   90.00
_cell.angle_beta   90.00
_cell.angle_gamma   90.00
#
_symmetry.space_group_name_H-M   'P 1'
#
loop_
_entity.id
_entity.type
_entity.pdbx_description
1 polymer ?
#
loop_
_entity_poly.entity_id
_entity_poly.type
_entity_poly.pdbx_seq_one_letter_code
_entity_poly.pdbx_strand_id
1 'polypeptide(L)'
;MIEQDEEIINILEEIDYLFSQINKTLKSLKEKCVYLESNTDIILSNNKPLFNFFTINLPERKTEPQIVSFTEESQSLIKPITPINPFKFNNKTVDFDPQLLPSNFTDLEDIKVVCSFIKGRKRILKNELYFYFKNISKELIDIYLDVLNRKRFILMEGDYLIG
;
A
#
# COMPACT_ATOMS: atom_id res chain seq x y z
N MET A 1 -15.92 57.65 -9.47
CA MET A 1 -14.58 57.42 -8.92
C MET A 1 -14.67 56.92 -7.49
N ILE A 2 -15.29 57.67 -6.57
CA ILE A 2 -15.41 57.27 -5.14
C ILE A 2 -16.04 55.88 -4.93
N GLU A 3 -17.08 55.54 -5.69
CA GLU A 3 -17.79 54.25 -5.57
C GLU A 3 -16.91 53.03 -5.91
N GLN A 4 -15.97 53.17 -6.86
CA GLN A 4 -15.02 52.11 -7.20
C GLN A 4 -13.94 51.96 -6.11
N ASP A 5 -13.52 53.06 -5.50
CA ASP A 5 -12.54 53.04 -4.42
C ASP A 5 -13.14 52.41 -3.14
N GLU A 6 -14.43 52.65 -2.85
CA GLU A 6 -15.15 51.99 -1.74
C GLU A 6 -15.32 50.49 -1.97
N GLU A 7 -15.58 50.05 -3.21
CA GLU A 7 -15.66 48.63 -3.55
C GLU A 7 -14.31 47.93 -3.36
N ILE A 8 -13.20 48.59 -3.74
CA ILE A 8 -11.84 48.09 -3.50
C ILE A 8 -11.55 47.94 -2.00
N ILE A 9 -11.96 48.91 -1.19
CA ILE A 9 -11.76 48.87 0.28
C ILE A 9 -12.54 47.68 0.88
N ASN A 10 -13.80 47.49 0.50
CA ASN A 10 -14.61 46.36 0.99
C ASN A 10 -13.99 45.00 0.63
N ILE A 11 -13.47 44.86 -0.60
CA ILE A 11 -12.79 43.63 -1.03
C ILE A 11 -11.53 43.39 -0.20
N LEU A 12 -10.74 44.43 0.11
CA LEU A 12 -9.56 44.31 0.95
C LEU A 12 -9.90 43.88 2.38
N GLU A 13 -10.96 44.45 2.96
CA GLU A 13 -11.44 44.04 4.28
C GLU A 13 -11.92 42.58 4.31
N GLU A 14 -12.62 42.15 3.25
CA GLU A 14 -13.05 40.76 3.10
C GLU A 14 -11.84 39.82 2.98
N ILE A 15 -10.82 40.21 2.22
CA ILE A 15 -9.56 39.47 2.11
C ILE A 15 -8.88 39.31 3.47
N ASP A 16 -8.75 40.39 4.25
CA ASP A 16 -8.13 40.35 5.57
C ASP A 16 -8.92 39.48 6.57
N TYR A 17 -10.25 39.55 6.49
CA TYR A 17 -11.13 38.67 7.26
C TYR A 17 -10.91 37.21 6.88
N LEU A 18 -10.87 36.88 5.59
CA LEU A 18 -10.63 35.52 5.10
C LEU A 18 -9.26 35.00 5.51
N PHE A 19 -8.20 35.81 5.40
CA PHE A 19 -6.86 35.43 5.87
C PHE A 19 -6.85 35.16 7.37
N SER A 20 -7.55 35.97 8.16
CA SER A 20 -7.70 35.74 9.60
C SER A 20 -8.42 34.42 9.91
N GLN A 21 -9.46 34.07 9.16
CA GLN A 21 -10.18 32.81 9.32
C GLN A 21 -9.33 31.60 8.91
N ILE A 22 -8.60 31.70 7.79
CA ILE A 22 -7.64 30.69 7.35
C ILE A 22 -6.60 30.45 8.44
N ASN A 23 -6.04 31.53 9.01
CA ASN A 23 -5.01 31.38 10.04
C ASN A 23 -5.55 30.72 11.33
N LYS A 24 -6.77 31.07 11.75
CA LYS A 24 -7.45 30.42 12.88
C LYS A 24 -7.70 28.94 12.63
N THR A 25 -8.17 28.57 11.44
CA THR A 25 -8.44 27.18 11.08
C THR A 25 -7.16 26.36 11.00
N LEU A 26 -6.08 26.90 10.41
CA LEU A 26 -4.76 26.25 10.39
C LEU A 26 -4.20 26.03 11.79
N LYS A 27 -4.36 27.01 12.70
CA LYS A 27 -3.94 26.85 14.10
C LYS A 27 -4.70 25.73 14.79
N SER A 28 -6.02 25.67 14.63
CA SER A 28 -6.84 24.59 15.19
C SER A 28 -6.48 23.21 14.60
N LEU A 29 -6.20 23.15 13.30
CA LEU A 29 -5.77 21.91 12.65
C LEU A 29 -4.43 21.42 13.22
N LYS A 30 -3.47 22.33 13.39
CA LYS A 30 -2.18 22.02 14.02
C LYS A 30 -2.36 21.45 15.42
N GLU A 31 -3.19 22.08 16.25
CA GLU A 31 -3.48 21.60 17.61
C GLU A 31 -4.11 20.19 17.59
N LYS A 32 -5.02 19.92 16.66
CA LYS A 32 -5.61 18.58 16.47
C LYS A 32 -4.58 17.53 16.04
N CYS A 33 -3.64 17.88 15.16
CA CYS A 33 -2.56 16.97 14.76
C CYS A 33 -1.67 16.59 15.96
N VAL A 34 -1.26 17.58 16.75
CA VAL A 34 -0.45 17.35 17.97
C VAL A 34 -1.19 16.46 18.98
N TYR A 35 -2.49 16.69 19.16
CA TYR A 35 -3.34 15.85 20.00
C TYR A 35 -3.41 14.41 19.49
N LEU A 36 -3.55 14.22 18.17
CA LEU A 36 -3.61 12.89 17.56
C LEU A 36 -2.27 12.15 17.67
N GLU A 37 -1.14 12.83 17.47
CA GLU A 37 0.20 12.26 17.70
C GLU A 37 0.35 11.79 19.15
N SER A 38 0.02 12.65 20.11
CA SER A 38 0.08 12.33 21.54
C SER A 38 -0.80 11.13 21.90
N ASN A 39 -2.03 11.08 21.38
CA ASN A 39 -2.93 9.94 21.59
C ASN A 39 -2.40 8.66 20.95
N THR A 40 -1.79 8.75 19.77
CA THR A 40 -1.20 7.59 19.08
C THR A 40 -0.06 7.01 19.90
N ASP A 41 0.80 7.86 20.47
CA ASP A 41 1.89 7.44 21.35
C ASP A 41 1.37 6.78 22.63
N ILE A 42 0.28 7.29 23.21
CA ILE A 42 -0.41 6.68 24.36
C ILE A 42 -0.94 5.29 23.98
N ILE A 43 -1.60 5.16 22.83
CA ILE A 43 -2.13 3.86 22.35
C ILE A 43 -0.97 2.88 22.12
N LEU A 44 0.12 3.32 21.49
CA LEU A 44 1.26 2.46 21.18
C LEU A 44 1.97 2.00 22.46
N SER A 45 2.17 2.90 23.42
CA SER A 45 2.78 2.56 24.71
C SER A 45 1.91 1.60 25.53
N ASN A 46 0.60 1.84 25.61
CA ASN A 46 -0.35 0.97 26.32
C ASN A 46 -0.43 -0.43 25.69
N ASN A 47 -0.33 -0.52 24.37
CA ASN A 47 -0.44 -1.79 23.63
C ASN A 47 0.93 -2.41 23.32
N LYS A 48 2.03 -1.83 23.79
CA LYS A 48 3.40 -2.35 23.59
C LYS A 48 3.55 -3.82 23.98
N PRO A 49 2.95 -4.31 25.09
CA PRO A 49 3.01 -5.74 25.43
C PRO A 49 2.32 -6.64 24.39
N LEU A 50 1.20 -6.20 23.81
CA LEU A 50 0.51 -6.93 22.76
C LEU A 50 1.34 -6.94 21.47
N PHE A 51 1.93 -5.80 21.11
CA PHE A 51 2.88 -5.75 19.99
C PHE A 51 4.05 -6.71 20.22
N ASN A 52 4.65 -6.74 21.41
CA ASN A 52 5.74 -7.67 21.72
C ASN A 52 5.30 -9.14 21.69
N PHE A 53 4.05 -9.43 22.03
CA PHE A 53 3.50 -10.79 22.03
C PHE A 53 3.27 -11.32 20.61
N PHE A 54 2.77 -10.47 19.70
CA PHE A 54 2.54 -10.84 18.30
C PHE A 54 3.75 -10.59 17.39
N THR A 55 4.73 -9.82 17.84
CA THR A 55 6.00 -9.65 17.13
C THR A 55 6.83 -10.91 17.36
N ILE A 56 6.78 -11.81 16.39
CA ILE A 56 7.73 -12.90 16.31
C ILE A 56 9.09 -12.23 16.06
N ASN A 57 9.93 -12.15 17.10
CA ASN A 57 11.36 -11.87 16.91
C ASN A 57 11.87 -12.99 16.01
N LEU A 58 11.98 -12.73 14.71
CA LEU A 58 12.58 -13.67 13.78
C LEU A 58 14.05 -13.78 14.23
N PRO A 59 14.48 -14.89 14.86
CA PRO A 59 15.89 -15.06 15.13
C PRO A 59 16.55 -15.08 13.76
N GLU A 60 17.62 -14.30 13.57
CA GLU A 60 18.47 -14.44 12.40
C GLU A 60 18.79 -15.92 12.25
N ARG A 61 18.30 -16.53 11.15
CA ARG A 61 18.45 -17.96 10.91
C ARG A 61 19.94 -18.27 10.82
N LYS A 62 20.53 -18.79 11.89
CA LYS A 62 21.69 -19.67 11.78
C LYS A 62 21.18 -20.96 11.14
N THR A 63 21.58 -21.18 9.90
CA THR A 63 21.31 -22.39 9.12
C THR A 63 21.85 -23.62 9.84
N GLU A 64 20.99 -24.36 10.51
CA GLU A 64 21.15 -25.80 10.72
C GLU A 64 19.79 -26.49 10.60
N PRO A 65 19.65 -27.52 9.74
CA PRO A 65 18.38 -28.21 9.55
C PRO A 65 18.24 -29.30 10.63
N GLN A 66 17.56 -28.98 11.73
CA GLN A 66 16.98 -30.03 12.58
C GLN A 66 15.55 -30.32 12.09
N ILE A 67 15.43 -31.43 11.36
CA ILE A 67 14.16 -32.06 11.03
C ILE A 67 13.61 -32.61 12.35
N VAL A 68 12.64 -31.91 12.93
CA VAL A 68 11.82 -32.47 14.02
C VAL A 68 10.62 -33.13 13.37
N SER A 69 10.61 -34.46 13.39
CA SER A 69 9.50 -35.31 12.95
C SER A 69 8.26 -35.06 13.83
N PHE A 70 7.19 -34.55 13.23
CA PHE A 70 5.88 -34.54 13.85
C PHE A 70 5.30 -35.96 13.76
N THR A 71 5.21 -36.65 14.89
CA THR A 71 4.43 -37.89 15.01
C THR A 71 2.94 -37.59 14.78
N GLU A 72 2.29 -38.43 13.96
CA GLU A 72 1.05 -38.18 13.24
C GLU A 72 -0.26 -38.23 14.06
N GLU A 73 -0.25 -38.27 15.40
CA GLU A 73 -1.44 -38.68 16.16
C GLU A 73 -2.27 -37.58 16.86
N SER A 74 -2.05 -36.28 16.57
CA SER A 74 -2.82 -35.22 17.26
C SER A 74 -3.49 -34.15 16.36
N GLN A 75 -3.58 -34.33 15.04
CA GLN A 75 -4.02 -33.27 14.13
C GLN A 75 -5.50 -33.30 13.69
N SER A 76 -6.40 -33.99 14.38
CA SER A 76 -7.81 -34.07 13.93
C SER A 76 -8.82 -33.18 14.67
N LEU A 77 -8.46 -32.40 15.71
CA LEU A 77 -9.49 -31.73 16.52
C LEU A 77 -9.32 -30.25 16.89
N ILE A 78 -8.35 -29.52 16.34
CA ILE A 78 -8.30 -28.06 16.51
C ILE A 78 -7.98 -27.40 15.17
N LYS A 79 -9.02 -27.14 14.36
CA LYS A 79 -8.92 -26.07 13.37
C LYS A 79 -8.90 -24.77 14.17
N PRO A 80 -7.84 -23.96 14.13
CA PRO A 80 -7.91 -22.63 14.69
C PRO A 80 -8.99 -21.90 13.91
N ILE A 81 -10.09 -21.53 14.59
CA ILE A 81 -11.03 -20.54 14.07
C ILE A 81 -10.28 -19.22 14.14
N THR A 82 -9.41 -18.98 13.17
CA THR A 82 -8.95 -17.63 12.89
C THR A 82 -10.20 -16.85 12.50
N PRO A 83 -10.54 -15.74 13.18
CA PRO A 83 -11.53 -14.83 12.62
C PRO A 83 -11.04 -14.47 11.23
N ILE A 84 -11.81 -14.86 10.22
CA ILE A 84 -11.57 -14.47 8.84
C ILE A 84 -11.68 -12.95 8.85
N ASN A 85 -10.55 -12.25 8.89
CA ASN A 85 -10.55 -10.82 8.68
C ASN A 85 -11.14 -10.60 7.28
N PRO A 86 -12.32 -9.97 7.13
CA PRO A 86 -12.94 -9.75 5.82
C PRO A 86 -12.07 -8.83 4.93
N PHE A 87 -11.04 -8.20 5.50
CA PHE A 87 -10.05 -7.37 4.82
C PHE A 87 -8.68 -8.03 4.68
N LYS A 88 -8.52 -9.33 5.02
CA LYS A 88 -7.31 -10.07 4.65
C LYS A 88 -7.38 -10.31 3.14
N PHE A 89 -6.78 -9.41 2.38
CA PHE A 89 -6.43 -9.69 1.00
C PHE A 89 -5.59 -10.97 1.02
N ASN A 90 -6.11 -12.03 0.40
CA ASN A 90 -5.35 -13.25 0.22
C ASN A 90 -4.12 -12.86 -0.61
N ASN A 91 -2.93 -12.81 0.00
CA ASN A 91 -1.66 -12.52 -0.67
C ASN A 91 -1.22 -13.66 -1.62
N LYS A 92 -2.18 -14.43 -2.15
CA LYS A 92 -1.94 -15.53 -3.06
C LYS A 92 -2.06 -14.95 -4.47
N THR A 93 -0.91 -14.76 -5.11
CA THR A 93 -0.87 -14.54 -6.55
C THR A 93 -1.31 -15.82 -7.25
N VAL A 94 -2.06 -15.68 -8.33
CA VAL A 94 -2.46 -16.79 -9.20
C VAL A 94 -1.36 -16.99 -10.25
N ASP A 95 -1.13 -18.23 -10.68
CA ASP A 95 -0.24 -18.51 -11.82
C ASP A 95 -0.66 -17.72 -13.05
N PHE A 96 0.33 -17.29 -13.84
CA PHE A 96 0.05 -16.40 -14.96
C PHE A 96 -0.63 -17.22 -16.08
N ASP A 97 -1.87 -16.88 -16.39
CA ASP A 97 -2.63 -17.48 -17.47
C ASP A 97 -3.01 -16.41 -18.51
N PRO A 98 -2.44 -16.46 -19.73
CA PRO A 98 -2.77 -15.53 -20.81
C PRO A 98 -4.25 -15.51 -21.18
N GLN A 99 -4.99 -16.60 -20.94
CA GLN A 99 -6.42 -16.68 -21.28
C GLN A 99 -7.31 -15.83 -20.37
N LEU A 100 -6.82 -15.48 -19.18
CA LEU A 100 -7.53 -14.63 -18.24
C LEU A 100 -7.30 -13.13 -18.51
N LEU A 101 -6.38 -12.77 -19.41
CA LEU A 101 -6.18 -11.40 -19.85
C LEU A 101 -7.34 -10.96 -20.76
N PRO A 102 -7.71 -9.66 -20.77
CA PRO A 102 -8.62 -9.14 -21.77
C PRO A 102 -8.04 -9.37 -23.18
N SER A 103 -8.88 -9.60 -24.18
CA SER A 103 -8.48 -9.92 -25.57
C SER A 103 -7.46 -8.93 -26.16
N ASN A 104 -7.48 -7.68 -25.71
CA ASN A 104 -6.57 -6.62 -26.15
C ASN A 104 -5.14 -6.76 -25.61
N PHE A 105 -4.91 -7.67 -24.67
CA PHE A 105 -3.62 -7.93 -24.01
C PHE A 105 -3.08 -9.34 -24.25
N THR A 106 -3.89 -10.25 -24.82
CA THR A 106 -3.53 -11.65 -25.00
C THR A 106 -2.38 -11.84 -26.02
N ASP A 107 -2.31 -10.96 -27.02
CA ASP A 107 -1.32 -11.01 -28.10
C ASP A 107 -0.04 -10.21 -27.79
N LEU A 108 -0.02 -9.44 -26.71
CA LEU A 108 1.14 -8.62 -26.35
C LEU A 108 2.16 -9.48 -25.61
N GLU A 109 3.36 -9.61 -26.18
CA GLU A 109 4.45 -10.37 -25.54
C GLU A 109 5.03 -9.58 -24.35
N ASP A 110 4.98 -8.25 -24.41
CA ASP A 110 5.51 -7.35 -23.40
C ASP A 110 4.89 -7.55 -22.01
N ILE A 111 3.56 -7.76 -21.93
CA ILE A 111 2.88 -7.99 -20.65
C ILE A 111 3.29 -9.33 -20.02
N LYS A 112 3.59 -10.35 -20.84
CA LYS A 112 4.09 -11.65 -20.36
C LYS A 112 5.47 -11.50 -19.76
N VAL A 113 6.37 -10.82 -20.47
CA VAL A 113 7.76 -10.58 -20.01
C VAL A 113 7.77 -9.76 -18.73
N VAL A 114 6.93 -8.72 -18.64
CA VAL A 114 6.77 -7.90 -17.42
C VAL A 114 6.26 -8.77 -16.25
N CYS A 115 5.25 -9.61 -16.48
CA CYS A 115 4.72 -10.48 -15.42
C CYS A 115 5.75 -11.53 -14.96
N SER A 116 6.43 -12.21 -15.89
CA SER A 116 7.48 -13.18 -15.57
C SER A 116 8.65 -12.52 -14.83
N PHE A 117 9.02 -11.29 -15.20
CA PHE A 117 10.05 -10.52 -14.51
C PHE A 117 9.65 -10.20 -13.06
N ILE A 118 8.38 -9.82 -12.85
CA ILE A 118 7.87 -9.54 -11.51
C ILE A 118 7.81 -10.82 -10.67
N LYS A 119 7.33 -11.94 -11.21
CA LYS A 119 7.29 -13.25 -10.53
C LYS A 119 8.65 -13.84 -10.22
N GLY A 120 9.66 -13.55 -11.05
CA GLY A 120 11.04 -13.97 -10.81
C GLY A 120 11.69 -13.29 -9.60
N ARG A 121 11.08 -12.25 -9.03
CA ARG A 121 11.63 -11.50 -7.90
C ARG A 121 10.61 -11.42 -6.76
N LYS A 122 11.08 -11.56 -5.52
CA LYS A 122 10.20 -11.50 -4.33
C LYS A 122 9.54 -10.14 -4.12
N ARG A 123 10.21 -9.05 -4.54
CA ARG A 123 9.73 -7.66 -4.40
C ARG A 123 10.52 -6.76 -5.35
N ILE A 124 9.85 -5.87 -6.07
CA ILE A 124 10.44 -4.89 -7.00
C ILE A 124 9.83 -3.51 -6.78
N LEU A 125 10.61 -2.46 -6.97
CA LEU A 125 10.10 -1.09 -7.01
C LEU A 125 9.61 -0.71 -8.42
N LYS A 126 8.50 0.02 -8.51
CA LYS A 126 7.94 0.53 -9.79
C LYS A 126 8.99 1.26 -10.65
N ASN A 127 9.86 2.04 -10.00
CA ASN A 127 10.97 2.75 -10.65
C ASN A 127 12.01 1.84 -11.29
N GLU A 128 12.29 0.68 -10.68
CA GLU A 128 13.19 -0.31 -11.26
C GLU A 128 12.59 -0.96 -12.50
N LEU A 129 11.27 -1.16 -12.50
CA LEU A 129 10.54 -1.69 -13.65
C LEU A 129 10.64 -0.72 -14.84
N TYR A 130 10.46 0.58 -14.63
CA TYR A 130 10.65 1.60 -15.68
C TYR A 130 12.09 1.66 -16.19
N PHE A 131 13.08 1.43 -15.32
CA PHE A 131 14.48 1.41 -15.74
C PHE A 131 14.83 0.16 -16.54
N TYR A 132 14.21 -0.98 -16.24
CA TYR A 132 14.46 -2.24 -16.95
C TYR A 132 13.75 -2.27 -18.31
N PHE A 133 12.51 -1.78 -18.37
CA PHE A 133 11.70 -1.75 -19.58
C PHE A 133 11.68 -0.36 -20.23
N LYS A 134 12.85 0.22 -20.52
CA LYS A 134 12.95 1.54 -21.18
C LYS A 134 12.33 1.60 -22.57
N ASN A 135 12.19 0.44 -23.22
CA ASN A 135 11.61 0.32 -24.55
C ASN A 135 10.09 0.44 -24.54
N ILE A 136 9.46 0.39 -23.36
CA ILE A 136 8.02 0.49 -23.17
C ILE A 136 7.71 1.84 -22.51
N SER A 137 6.66 2.54 -22.95
CA SER A 137 6.26 3.79 -22.31
C SER A 137 5.81 3.54 -20.86
N LYS A 138 6.09 4.48 -19.96
CA LYS A 138 5.71 4.38 -18.54
C LYS A 138 4.20 4.18 -18.37
N GLU A 139 3.41 4.87 -19.20
CA GLU A 139 1.95 4.77 -19.24
C GLU A 139 1.49 3.36 -19.60
N LEU A 140 2.17 2.70 -20.55
CA LEU A 140 1.81 1.34 -20.96
C LEU A 140 2.19 0.32 -19.89
N ILE A 141 3.32 0.53 -19.21
CA ILE A 141 3.71 -0.27 -18.03
C ILE A 141 2.67 -0.13 -16.91
N ASP A 142 2.17 1.08 -16.67
CA ASP A 142 1.13 1.32 -15.67
C ASP A 142 -0.16 0.57 -16.00
N ILE A 143 -0.58 0.59 -17.26
CA ILE A 143 -1.73 -0.18 -17.74
C ILE A 143 -1.51 -1.69 -17.53
N TYR A 144 -0.31 -2.20 -17.82
CA TYR A 144 0.01 -3.61 -17.58
C TYR A 144 -0.05 -3.97 -16.10
N LEU A 145 0.52 -3.14 -15.22
CA LEU A 145 0.48 -3.35 -13.78
C LEU A 145 -0.95 -3.37 -13.24
N ASP A 146 -1.80 -2.45 -13.71
CA ASP A 146 -3.22 -2.40 -13.35
C ASP A 146 -3.96 -3.67 -13.78
N VAL A 147 -3.74 -4.15 -15.01
CA VAL A 147 -4.35 -5.39 -15.51
C VAL A 147 -3.87 -6.60 -14.72
N LEU A 148 -2.57 -6.70 -14.48
CA LEU A 148 -1.97 -7.81 -13.73
C LEU A 148 -2.42 -7.83 -12.27
N ASN A 149 -2.56 -6.66 -11.64
CA ASN A 149 -3.05 -6.53 -10.26
C ASN A 149 -4.55 -6.86 -10.17
N ARG A 150 -5.38 -6.38 -11.11
CA ARG A 150 -6.82 -6.71 -11.17
C ARG A 150 -7.07 -8.21 -11.35
N LYS A 151 -6.22 -8.87 -12.13
CA LYS A 151 -6.27 -10.33 -12.36
C LYS A 151 -5.53 -11.13 -11.28
N ARG A 152 -4.94 -10.45 -10.28
CA ARG A 152 -4.22 -11.03 -9.14
C ARG A 152 -3.02 -11.89 -9.55
N PHE A 153 -2.40 -11.58 -10.67
CA PHE A 153 -1.13 -12.18 -11.09
C PHE A 153 0.05 -11.59 -10.32
N ILE A 154 -0.08 -10.33 -9.90
CA ILE A 154 0.86 -9.59 -9.05
C ILE A 154 0.07 -8.85 -7.98
N LEU A 155 0.75 -8.43 -6.91
CA LEU A 155 0.21 -7.55 -5.88
C LEU A 155 0.95 -6.22 -5.93
N MET A 156 0.19 -5.13 -5.82
CA MET A 156 0.73 -3.78 -5.70
C MET A 156 0.53 -3.27 -4.28
N GLU A 157 1.63 -2.93 -3.61
CA GLU A 157 1.64 -2.32 -2.27
C GLU A 157 2.37 -0.97 -2.35
N GLY A 158 1.62 0.08 -2.67
CA GLY A 158 2.19 1.40 -2.98
C GLY A 158 3.09 1.34 -4.21
N ASP A 159 4.37 1.69 -4.04
CA ASP A 159 5.38 1.62 -5.11
C ASP A 159 6.02 0.25 -5.29
N TYR A 160 5.63 -0.74 -4.46
CA TYR A 160 6.18 -2.08 -4.52
C TYR A 160 5.29 -3.04 -5.29
N LEU A 161 5.94 -3.88 -6.09
CA LEU A 161 5.34 -4.96 -6.87
C LEU A 161 5.82 -6.29 -6.31
N ILE A 162 4.87 -7.20 -6.06
CA ILE A 162 5.12 -8.54 -5.53
C ILE A 162 4.52 -9.55 -6.51
N GLY A 163 5.32 -10.50 -6.98
CA GLY A 163 4.90 -11.58 -7.89
C GLY A 163 4.58 -12.88 -7.17
#